data_AF-A0A8J5CCT4-F1
#
_entry.id   AF-A0A8J5CCT4-F1
#
_cell.length_a   1.000
_cell.length_b   1.000
_cell.length_c   1.000
_cell.angle_alpha   90.00
_cell.angle_beta   90.00
_cell.angle_gamma   90.00
#
_symmetry.space_group_name_H-M   'P 1'
#
loop_
_entity.id
_entity.type
_entity.pdbx_description
1 polymer ?
#
loop_
_entity_poly.entity_id
_entity_poly.type
_entity_poly.pdbx_seq_one_letter_code
_entity_poly.pdbx_strand_id
1 'polypeptide(L)'
;MEKILNRWISEQVDQRKSNVDGVAIREKARSIYDHLAEKEPSGSSPAPGFIASHGWFHRFKQRFSLHNIARTELIDSHGAEPSVEEIIQMNEDDQAGDDADEDDDTETRPVFTIMKLRNLLREADNLTELFTDQDPIQERSIKFKRVVDEGLIPYKETLRTWRPLLAKAHHSFLQTISSQHTSQEAFYTCYTSCYYTSQAACYSCYTR
;
A
#
# COMPACT_ATOMS: atom_id res chain seq x y z
N MET A 1 -25.33 5.06 11.36
CA MET A 1 -24.58 5.67 10.23
C MET A 1 -23.49 4.76 9.68
N GLU A 2 -22.46 4.39 10.46
CA GLU A 2 -21.24 3.70 9.95
C GLU A 2 -21.48 2.39 9.16
N LYS A 3 -22.45 1.55 9.57
CA LYS A 3 -22.79 0.33 8.82
C LYS A 3 -23.32 0.62 7.40
N ILE A 4 -24.09 1.70 7.26
CA ILE A 4 -24.63 2.15 5.95
C ILE A 4 -23.48 2.65 5.09
N LEU A 5 -22.55 3.40 5.69
CA LEU A 5 -21.35 3.89 5.02
C LEU A 5 -20.46 2.72 4.54
N ASN A 6 -20.22 1.71 5.37
CA ASN A 6 -19.42 0.54 4.99
C ASN A 6 -20.04 -0.21 3.80
N ARG A 7 -21.36 -0.41 3.81
CA ARG A 7 -22.06 -1.02 2.67
C ARG A 7 -21.89 -0.19 1.39
N TRP A 8 -22.01 1.13 1.48
CA TRP A 8 -21.78 2.02 0.33
C TRP A 8 -20.34 1.91 -0.21
N ILE A 9 -19.33 1.80 0.68
CA ILE A 9 -17.93 1.58 0.28
C ILE A 9 -17.80 0.27 -0.49
N SER A 10 -18.37 -0.83 0.01
CA SER A 10 -18.36 -2.13 -0.68
C SER A 10 -19.00 -2.04 -2.07
N GLU A 11 -20.15 -1.38 -2.19
CA GLU A 11 -20.84 -1.18 -3.47
C GLU A 11 -20.00 -0.38 -4.47
N GLN A 12 -19.26 0.65 -4.01
CA GLN A 12 -18.38 1.42 -4.90
C GLN A 12 -17.19 0.59 -5.39
N VAL A 13 -16.60 -0.24 -4.51
CA VAL A 13 -15.50 -1.16 -4.86
C VAL A 13 -15.95 -2.18 -5.90
N ASP A 14 -17.12 -2.79 -5.70
CA ASP A 14 -17.71 -3.76 -6.63
C ASP A 14 -18.01 -3.12 -8.00
N GLN A 15 -18.44 -1.86 -8.00
CA GLN A 15 -18.71 -1.08 -9.21
C GLN A 15 -17.43 -0.57 -9.91
N ARG A 16 -16.23 -0.94 -9.42
CA ARG A 16 -14.90 -0.51 -9.94
C ARG A 16 -14.76 1.01 -10.09
N LYS A 17 -15.44 1.79 -9.25
CA LYS A 17 -15.25 3.24 -9.19
C LYS A 17 -13.95 3.48 -8.43
N SER A 18 -12.86 3.67 -9.17
CA SER A 18 -11.47 3.58 -8.69
C SER A 18 -11.00 4.75 -7.80
N ASN A 19 -11.91 5.51 -7.19
CA ASN A 19 -11.58 6.75 -6.48
C ASN A 19 -12.45 7.00 -5.23
N VAL A 20 -12.74 5.96 -4.45
CA VAL A 20 -13.28 6.16 -3.09
C VAL A 20 -12.14 6.61 -2.18
N ASP A 21 -11.83 7.90 -2.18
CA ASP A 21 -10.82 8.49 -1.29
C ASP A 21 -11.41 8.85 0.09
N GLY A 22 -10.53 9.25 1.02
CA GLY A 22 -10.93 9.60 2.38
C GLY A 22 -11.87 10.80 2.45
N VAL A 23 -11.76 11.74 1.50
CA VAL A 23 -12.64 12.92 1.40
C VAL A 23 -14.06 12.48 1.05
N ALA A 24 -14.23 11.70 -0.01
CA ALA A 24 -15.51 11.16 -0.43
C ALA A 24 -16.19 10.33 0.68
N ILE A 25 -15.40 9.55 1.45
CA ILE A 25 -15.93 8.79 2.57
C ILE A 25 -16.42 9.71 3.71
N ARG A 26 -15.64 10.74 4.08
CA ARG A 26 -16.02 11.68 5.12
C ARG A 26 -17.23 12.52 4.73
N GLU A 27 -17.31 12.98 3.48
CA GLU A 27 -18.49 13.66 2.93
C GLU A 27 -19.72 12.76 2.94
N LYS A 28 -19.57 11.51 2.50
CA LYS A 28 -20.67 10.56 2.52
C LYS A 28 -21.14 10.22 3.93
N ALA A 29 -20.22 10.17 4.89
CA ALA A 29 -20.54 9.97 6.31
C ALA A 29 -21.41 11.10 6.86
N ARG A 30 -21.09 12.37 6.54
CA ARG A 30 -21.91 13.54 6.91
C ARG A 30 -23.30 13.45 6.28
N SER A 31 -23.39 13.23 4.97
CA SER A 31 -24.67 13.09 4.27
C SER A 31 -25.56 11.99 4.88
N ILE A 32 -24.99 10.83 5.22
CA ILE A 32 -25.77 9.76 5.88
C ILE A 32 -26.22 10.18 7.27
N TYR A 33 -25.40 10.91 8.03
CA TYR A 33 -25.77 11.40 9.35
C TYR A 33 -26.94 12.39 9.28
N ASP A 34 -26.86 13.38 8.40
CA ASP A 34 -27.89 14.41 8.25
C ASP A 34 -29.25 13.78 7.88
N HIS A 35 -29.26 12.84 6.92
CA HIS A 35 -30.46 12.11 6.54
C HIS A 35 -31.05 11.23 7.65
N LEU A 36 -30.25 10.80 8.62
CA LEU A 36 -30.75 10.07 9.78
C LEU A 36 -31.28 11.04 10.84
N ALA A 37 -30.64 12.19 11.03
CA ALA A 37 -31.07 13.23 11.96
C ALA A 37 -32.43 13.84 11.57
N GLU A 38 -32.71 14.01 10.27
CA GLU A 38 -33.99 14.51 9.75
C GLU A 38 -35.19 13.58 10.01
N LYS A 39 -34.93 12.28 10.24
CA LYS A 39 -35.98 11.26 10.42
C LYS A 39 -36.33 10.99 11.87
N GLU A 40 -35.58 11.56 12.82
CA GLU A 40 -35.89 11.44 14.24
C GLU A 40 -37.04 12.40 14.62
N PRO A 41 -38.09 11.94 15.31
CA PRO A 41 -39.20 12.78 15.73
C PRO A 41 -38.70 13.86 16.71
N SER A 42 -39.19 15.09 16.54
CA SER A 42 -38.74 16.36 17.16
C SER A 42 -38.81 16.47 18.69
N GLY A 43 -38.86 15.36 19.42
CA GLY A 43 -38.96 15.30 20.89
C GLY A 43 -37.64 14.97 21.62
N SER A 44 -36.55 14.70 20.90
CA SER A 44 -35.23 14.45 21.50
C SER A 44 -34.32 15.66 21.30
N SER A 45 -33.56 16.02 22.34
CA SER A 45 -32.57 17.11 22.31
C SER A 45 -31.71 17.04 21.04
N PRO A 46 -31.39 18.16 20.37
CA PRO A 46 -30.64 18.14 19.12
C PRO A 46 -29.37 17.30 19.31
N ALA A 47 -29.25 16.23 18.54
CA ALA A 47 -28.05 15.41 18.58
C ALA A 47 -26.85 16.31 18.23
N PRO A 48 -25.74 16.22 18.97
CA PRO A 48 -24.55 17.00 18.66
C PRO A 48 -24.17 16.77 17.20
N GLY A 49 -23.76 17.84 16.51
CA GLY A 49 -23.38 17.77 15.10
C GLY A 49 -22.32 16.69 14.88
N PHE A 50 -22.54 15.80 13.90
CA PHE A 50 -21.55 14.78 13.59
C PHE A 50 -20.42 15.36 12.77
N ILE A 51 -19.23 15.33 13.33
CA ILE A 51 -18.02 15.73 12.63
C ILE A 51 -17.32 14.44 12.15
N ALA A 52 -17.24 14.28 10.82
CA ALA A 52 -16.39 13.27 10.20
C ALA A 52 -14.91 13.68 10.30
N SER A 53 -14.39 13.79 11.53
CA SER A 53 -13.03 14.21 11.82
C SER A 53 -12.00 13.18 11.36
N HIS A 54 -10.72 13.58 11.31
CA HIS A 54 -9.64 12.65 11.00
C HIS A 54 -9.58 11.50 12.02
N GLY A 55 -9.73 11.79 13.32
CA GLY A 55 -9.75 10.80 14.39
C GLY A 55 -10.94 9.83 14.31
N TRP A 56 -12.14 10.33 13.97
CA TRP A 56 -13.29 9.46 13.71
C TRP A 56 -13.03 8.54 12.52
N PHE A 57 -12.52 9.09 11.43
CA PHE A 57 -12.26 8.34 10.20
C PHE A 57 -11.19 7.26 10.40
N HIS A 58 -10.14 7.57 11.16
CA HIS A 58 -9.12 6.61 11.57
C HIS A 58 -9.73 5.41 12.32
N ARG A 59 -10.53 5.67 13.37
CA ARG A 59 -11.22 4.62 14.14
C ARG A 59 -12.23 3.84 13.30
N PHE A 60 -12.88 4.49 12.33
CA PHE A 60 -13.77 3.84 11.37
C PHE A 60 -13.01 2.85 10.49
N LYS A 61 -11.86 3.24 9.91
CA LYS A 61 -11.01 2.33 9.13
C LYS A 61 -10.58 1.10 9.93
N GLN A 62 -10.20 1.29 11.19
CA GLN A 62 -9.82 0.18 12.08
C GLN A 62 -10.99 -0.78 12.34
N ARG A 63 -12.18 -0.24 12.69
CA ARG A 63 -13.38 -1.03 12.97
C ARG A 63 -13.87 -1.88 11.80
N PHE A 64 -13.65 -1.42 10.57
CA PHE A 64 -14.09 -2.10 9.35
C PHE A 64 -12.93 -2.70 8.52
N SER A 65 -11.71 -2.73 9.07
CA SER A 65 -10.50 -3.25 8.41
C SER A 65 -10.22 -2.65 7.02
N LEU A 66 -10.49 -1.35 6.84
CA LEU A 66 -10.37 -0.64 5.56
C LEU A 66 -8.96 -0.08 5.32
N HIS A 67 -7.94 -0.90 5.47
CA HIS A 67 -6.52 -0.47 5.46
C HIS A 67 -6.03 0.07 4.11
N ASN A 68 -6.69 -0.30 3.00
CA ASN A 68 -6.18 -0.07 1.65
C ASN A 68 -7.00 0.93 0.82
N ILE A 69 -8.22 1.29 1.24
CA ILE A 69 -9.20 1.96 0.36
C ILE A 69 -9.04 3.49 0.36
N ALA A 70 -8.53 4.09 1.43
CA ALA A 70 -8.67 5.55 1.65
C ALA A 70 -7.38 6.29 1.99
N ARG A 71 -6.27 5.95 1.33
CA ARG A 71 -4.95 6.55 1.57
C ARG A 71 -4.69 7.85 0.75
N THR A 72 -5.61 8.25 -0.12
CA THR A 72 -5.44 9.41 -1.04
C THR A 72 -5.73 10.78 -0.39
N GLU A 73 -5.56 10.95 0.92
CA GLU A 73 -5.76 12.26 1.57
C GLU A 73 -4.54 13.20 1.45
N LEU A 74 -3.48 12.80 0.74
CA LEU A 74 -2.24 13.56 0.62
C LEU A 74 -1.89 13.77 -0.84
N ILE A 75 -2.46 14.82 -1.43
CA ILE A 75 -1.83 15.92 -2.16
C ILE A 75 -3.00 16.77 -2.68
N ASP A 76 -3.60 17.60 -1.83
CA ASP A 76 -4.05 18.92 -2.27
C ASP A 76 -4.36 19.84 -1.07
N SER A 77 -3.95 21.10 -1.21
CA SER A 77 -4.25 22.24 -0.35
C SER A 77 -3.48 22.38 0.99
N HIS A 78 -2.22 22.86 0.88
CA HIS A 78 -1.87 24.03 1.69
C HIS A 78 -2.66 25.22 1.12
N GLY A 79 -3.79 25.57 1.75
CA GLY A 79 -4.59 26.70 1.25
C GLY A 79 -5.91 26.99 1.95
N ALA A 80 -6.20 26.42 3.12
CA ALA A 80 -7.33 26.87 3.93
C ALA A 80 -6.87 27.08 5.36
N GLU A 81 -6.88 28.33 5.81
CA GLU A 81 -6.70 28.68 7.22
C GLU A 81 -7.80 27.98 8.05
N PRO A 82 -7.46 27.24 9.12
CA PRO A 82 -8.45 26.76 10.07
C PRO A 82 -9.05 27.96 10.81
N SER A 83 -10.38 28.02 10.90
CA SER A 83 -11.08 29.12 11.58
C SER A 83 -10.86 29.03 13.09
N VAL A 84 -10.85 30.18 13.76
CA VAL A 84 -10.54 30.39 15.19
C VAL A 84 -11.41 29.53 16.12
N GLU A 85 -12.57 29.07 15.64
CA GLU A 85 -13.52 28.29 16.42
C GLU A 85 -13.07 26.84 16.65
N GLU A 86 -12.19 26.26 15.83
CA GLU A 86 -11.63 24.91 16.05
C GLU A 86 -10.46 24.90 17.06
N ILE A 87 -9.86 26.06 17.35
CA ILE A 87 -8.73 26.16 18.30
C ILE A 87 -9.20 26.11 19.76
N ILE A 88 -10.42 26.57 20.03
CA ILE A 88 -10.92 26.74 21.41
C ILE A 88 -11.27 25.37 22.05
N GLN A 89 -11.52 24.34 21.26
CA GLN A 89 -11.89 23.01 21.77
C GLN A 89 -10.69 22.11 22.14
N MET A 90 -9.45 22.63 22.11
CA MET A 90 -8.22 21.86 22.40
C MET A 90 -7.61 22.11 23.80
N ASN A 91 -8.17 22.98 24.64
CA ASN A 91 -7.48 23.45 25.86
C ASN A 91 -8.00 22.91 27.21
N GLU A 92 -8.79 21.84 27.28
CA GLU A 92 -9.33 21.37 28.58
C GLU A 92 -8.99 19.92 29.00
N ASP A 93 -8.26 19.13 28.21
CA ASP A 93 -7.94 17.74 28.59
C ASP A 93 -6.43 17.42 28.72
N ASP A 94 -5.56 18.43 28.77
CA ASP A 94 -4.12 18.21 29.05
C ASP A 94 -3.82 18.28 30.55
N GLN A 95 -3.98 17.15 31.25
CA GLN A 95 -3.07 16.83 32.37
C GLN A 95 -3.02 15.32 32.67
N ALA A 96 -1.93 14.69 32.22
CA ALA A 96 -1.08 13.72 32.94
C ALA A 96 -0.66 12.54 32.06
N GLY A 97 0.63 12.48 31.75
CA GLY A 97 1.26 11.30 31.15
C GLY A 97 2.38 11.65 30.19
N ASP A 98 3.47 12.19 30.74
CA ASP A 98 4.79 12.17 30.11
C ASP A 98 5.22 10.70 30.03
N ASP A 99 5.25 10.14 28.81
CA ASP A 99 6.15 9.06 28.44
C ASP A 99 6.44 9.21 26.95
N ALA A 100 7.68 9.62 26.69
CA ALA A 100 8.28 9.68 25.39
C ALA A 100 8.35 8.26 24.80
N ASP A 101 7.48 8.00 23.83
CA ASP A 101 7.82 7.13 22.71
C ASP A 101 7.54 7.92 21.44
N GLU A 102 8.62 8.50 20.90
CA GLU A 102 8.72 8.85 19.48
C GLU A 102 8.61 7.55 18.66
N ASP A 103 7.42 6.96 18.59
CA ASP A 103 7.12 6.01 17.52
C ASP A 103 6.73 6.85 16.31
N ASP A 104 7.76 7.32 15.60
CA ASP A 104 7.73 7.58 14.17
C ASP A 104 7.31 6.28 13.47
N ASP A 105 6.03 5.92 13.62
CA ASP A 105 5.37 4.97 12.74
C ASP A 105 5.08 5.73 11.43
N THR A 106 6.15 6.14 10.75
CA THR A 106 6.14 6.16 9.30
C THR A 106 5.98 4.71 8.85
N GLU A 107 4.74 4.23 8.97
CA GLU A 107 4.26 2.92 8.54
C GLU A 107 4.64 2.79 7.06
N THR A 108 5.83 2.23 6.81
CA THR A 108 6.42 2.17 5.47
C THR A 108 5.48 1.32 4.65
N ARG A 109 4.70 2.02 3.82
CA ARG A 109 3.68 1.51 2.92
C ARG A 109 4.10 0.12 2.44
N PRO A 110 3.30 -0.93 2.65
CA PRO A 110 3.54 -2.18 1.95
C PRO A 110 3.25 -1.94 0.47
N VAL A 111 4.23 -1.39 -0.24
CA VAL A 111 4.23 -1.31 -1.69
C VAL A 111 4.19 -2.74 -2.16
N PHE A 112 3.19 -3.04 -2.98
CA PHE A 112 3.10 -4.32 -3.64
C PHE A 112 4.29 -4.39 -4.60
N THR A 113 5.35 -5.12 -4.22
CA THR A 113 6.53 -5.29 -5.06
C THR A 113 6.36 -6.53 -5.94
N ILE A 114 7.12 -6.62 -7.03
CA ILE A 114 7.19 -7.83 -7.86
C ILE A 114 7.48 -9.07 -6.99
N MET A 115 8.38 -8.94 -6.01
CA MET A 115 8.76 -10.04 -5.12
C MET A 115 7.62 -10.43 -4.18
N LYS A 116 6.93 -9.46 -3.57
CA LYS A 116 5.76 -9.73 -2.72
C LYS A 116 4.64 -10.40 -3.51
N LEU A 117 4.36 -9.92 -4.73
CA LEU A 117 3.35 -10.50 -5.61
C LEU A 117 3.69 -11.93 -6.03
N ARG A 118 4.96 -12.21 -6.36
CA ARG A 118 5.41 -13.59 -6.65
C ARG A 118 5.26 -14.51 -5.44
N ASN A 119 5.59 -14.02 -4.25
CA ASN A 119 5.47 -14.81 -3.03
C ASN A 119 4.00 -15.14 -2.73
N LEU A 120 3.08 -14.18 -2.89
CA LEU A 120 1.64 -14.39 -2.70
C LEU A 120 1.08 -15.42 -3.69
N LEU A 121 1.47 -15.33 -4.97
CA LEU A 121 1.04 -16.31 -5.97
C LEU A 121 1.54 -17.71 -5.64
N ARG A 122 2.80 -17.84 -5.20
CA ARG A 122 3.37 -19.12 -4.77
C ARG A 122 2.64 -19.70 -3.56
N GLU A 123 2.28 -18.86 -2.60
CA GLU A 123 1.57 -19.33 -1.40
C GLU A 123 0.16 -19.85 -1.74
N ALA A 124 -0.52 -19.18 -2.67
CA ALA A 124 -1.80 -19.66 -3.15
C ALA A 124 -1.68 -20.98 -3.92
N ASP A 125 -0.64 -21.15 -4.75
CA ASP A 125 -0.37 -22.42 -5.42
C ASP A 125 -0.18 -23.54 -4.38
N ASN A 126 0.69 -23.33 -3.39
CA ASN A 126 0.91 -24.27 -2.28
C ASN A 126 -0.39 -24.63 -1.55
N LEU A 127 -1.24 -23.64 -1.24
CA LEU A 127 -2.52 -23.86 -0.58
C LEU A 127 -3.44 -24.73 -1.44
N THR A 128 -3.56 -24.44 -2.73
CA THR A 128 -4.44 -25.23 -3.60
C THR A 128 -3.94 -26.66 -3.82
N GLU A 129 -2.63 -26.87 -3.84
CA GLU A 129 -2.02 -28.20 -3.89
C GLU A 129 -2.32 -28.98 -2.61
N LEU A 130 -2.14 -28.36 -1.44
CA LEU A 130 -2.45 -29.00 -0.15
C LEU A 130 -3.90 -29.48 -0.08
N PHE A 131 -4.85 -28.66 -0.51
CA PHE A 131 -6.26 -29.06 -0.58
C PHE A 131 -6.51 -30.15 -1.62
N THR A 132 -5.78 -30.17 -2.72
CA THR A 132 -5.91 -31.23 -3.72
C THR A 132 -5.42 -32.58 -3.17
N ASP A 133 -4.36 -32.56 -2.36
CA ASP A 133 -3.74 -33.77 -1.81
C ASP A 133 -4.47 -34.32 -0.58
N GLN A 134 -4.97 -33.44 0.30
CA GLN A 134 -5.57 -33.84 1.57
C GLN A 134 -7.08 -34.07 1.51
N ASP A 135 -7.76 -33.59 0.47
CA ASP A 135 -9.21 -33.71 0.35
C ASP A 135 -9.64 -35.07 -0.23
N PRO A 136 -10.39 -35.90 0.52
CA PRO A 136 -10.90 -37.17 -0.01
C PRO A 136 -11.88 -37.01 -1.18
N ILE A 137 -12.48 -35.82 -1.33
CA ILE A 137 -13.45 -35.49 -2.38
C ILE A 137 -12.76 -34.62 -3.44
N GLN A 138 -12.26 -35.28 -4.49
CA GLN A 138 -11.51 -34.62 -5.56
C GLN A 138 -12.30 -33.51 -6.29
N GLU A 139 -13.60 -33.69 -6.50
CA GLU A 139 -14.42 -32.67 -7.17
C GLU A 139 -14.46 -31.36 -6.37
N ARG A 140 -14.49 -31.45 -5.04
CA ARG A 140 -14.52 -30.30 -4.14
C ARG A 140 -13.18 -29.56 -4.16
N SER A 141 -12.06 -30.27 -4.05
CA SER A 141 -10.74 -29.63 -4.07
C SER A 141 -10.40 -29.02 -5.42
N ILE A 142 -10.77 -29.68 -6.53
CA ILE A 142 -10.63 -29.10 -7.89
C ILE A 142 -11.46 -27.82 -8.02
N LYS A 143 -12.70 -27.80 -7.50
CA LYS A 143 -13.55 -26.61 -7.53
C LYS A 143 -12.94 -25.47 -6.73
N PHE A 144 -12.41 -25.73 -5.54
CA PHE A 144 -11.69 -24.74 -4.73
C PHE A 144 -10.49 -24.16 -5.49
N LYS A 145 -9.64 -25.04 -6.04
CA LYS A 145 -8.46 -24.63 -6.83
C LYS A 145 -8.84 -23.69 -7.97
N ARG A 146 -9.87 -24.02 -8.75
CA ARG A 146 -10.35 -23.17 -9.85
C ARG A 146 -10.78 -21.78 -9.38
N VAL A 147 -11.55 -21.69 -8.29
CA VAL A 147 -12.03 -20.40 -7.75
C VAL A 147 -10.85 -19.55 -7.30
N VAL A 148 -9.85 -20.14 -6.63
CA VAL A 148 -8.63 -19.43 -6.23
C VAL A 148 -7.86 -18.96 -7.46
N ASP A 149 -7.66 -19.84 -8.45
CA ASP A 149 -6.94 -19.54 -9.67
C ASP A 149 -7.57 -18.39 -10.48
N GLU A 150 -8.90 -18.38 -10.56
CA GLU A 150 -9.70 -17.32 -11.19
C GLU A 150 -9.56 -16.00 -10.42
N GLY A 151 -9.67 -16.04 -9.08
CA GLY A 151 -9.48 -14.86 -8.22
C GLY A 151 -8.08 -14.25 -8.33
N LEU A 152 -7.07 -15.04 -8.71
CA LEU A 152 -5.69 -14.59 -8.87
C LEU A 152 -5.36 -14.02 -10.25
N ILE A 153 -6.27 -14.07 -11.22
CA ILE A 153 -6.04 -13.55 -12.58
C ILE A 153 -5.57 -12.08 -12.56
N PRO A 154 -6.21 -11.13 -11.85
CA PRO A 154 -5.78 -9.72 -11.85
C PRO A 154 -4.34 -9.53 -11.31
N TYR A 155 -3.94 -10.37 -10.35
CA TYR A 155 -2.60 -10.35 -9.77
C TYR A 155 -1.56 -10.94 -10.74
N LYS A 156 -1.90 -12.03 -11.44
CA LYS A 156 -1.07 -12.62 -12.49
C LYS A 156 -0.85 -11.61 -13.64
N GLU A 157 -1.87 -10.84 -14.02
CA GLU A 157 -1.78 -9.77 -15.02
C GLU A 157 -0.90 -8.61 -14.54
N THR A 158 -1.12 -8.13 -13.32
CA THR A 158 -0.28 -7.09 -12.70
C THR A 158 1.21 -7.50 -12.75
N LEU A 159 1.53 -8.73 -12.37
CA LEU A 159 2.90 -9.25 -12.42
C LEU A 159 3.46 -9.27 -13.85
N ARG A 160 2.64 -9.66 -14.84
CA ARG A 160 3.05 -9.67 -16.26
C ARG A 160 3.39 -8.27 -16.75
N THR A 161 2.63 -7.25 -16.36
CA THR A 161 2.88 -5.87 -16.77
C THR A 161 4.13 -5.27 -16.13
N TRP A 162 4.45 -5.64 -14.89
CA TRP A 162 5.61 -5.08 -14.18
C TRP A 162 6.95 -5.70 -14.56
N ARG A 163 6.96 -6.98 -15.00
CA ARG A 163 8.18 -7.67 -15.47
C ARG A 163 9.00 -6.89 -16.50
N PRO A 164 8.42 -6.41 -17.62
CA PRO A 164 9.18 -5.66 -18.62
C PRO A 164 9.64 -4.30 -18.10
N LEU A 165 8.91 -3.68 -17.18
CA LEU A 165 9.30 -2.40 -16.58
C LEU A 165 10.58 -2.55 -15.75
N LEU A 166 10.69 -3.63 -14.98
CA LEU A 166 11.91 -3.94 -14.23
C LEU A 166 13.09 -4.23 -15.16
N ALA A 167 12.87 -5.01 -16.22
CA ALA A 167 13.91 -5.33 -17.21
C ALA A 167 14.43 -4.07 -17.92
N LYS A 168 13.52 -3.16 -18.30
CA LYS A 168 13.87 -1.86 -18.91
C LYS A 168 14.61 -0.95 -17.93
N ALA A 169 14.16 -0.87 -16.68
CA ALA A 169 14.83 -0.08 -15.65
C ALA A 169 16.26 -0.59 -15.39
N HIS A 170 16.43 -1.91 -15.29
CA HIS A 170 17.74 -2.53 -15.13
C HIS A 170 18.65 -2.27 -16.36
N HIS A 171 18.11 -2.39 -17.57
CA HIS A 171 18.88 -2.10 -18.79
C HIS A 171 19.29 -0.63 -18.88
N SER A 172 18.38 0.31 -18.58
CA SER A 172 18.67 1.74 -18.53
C SER A 172 19.75 2.06 -17.50
N PHE A 173 19.66 1.47 -16.31
CA PHE A 173 20.64 1.66 -15.24
C PHE A 173 22.04 1.19 -15.66
N LEU A 174 22.14 0.02 -16.28
CA LEU A 174 23.42 -0.50 -16.78
C LEU A 174 24.00 0.36 -17.92
N GLN A 175 23.16 0.90 -18.82
CA GLN A 175 23.60 1.83 -19.85
C GLN A 175 24.12 3.15 -19.27
N THR A 176 23.47 3.67 -18.22
CA THR A 176 23.92 4.87 -17.51
C THR A 176 25.26 4.64 -16.81
N ILE A 177 25.44 3.50 -16.13
CA ILE A 177 26.73 3.15 -15.51
C ILE A 177 27.83 3.02 -16.58
N SER A 178 27.57 2.28 -17.66
CA SER A 178 28.53 2.09 -18.75
C SER A 178 28.93 3.43 -19.39
N SER A 179 27.99 4.37 -19.53
CA SER A 179 28.27 5.70 -20.06
C SER A 179 29.09 6.57 -19.11
N GLN A 180 28.93 6.42 -17.79
CA GLN A 180 29.68 7.16 -16.77
C GLN A 180 31.07 6.56 -16.47
N HIS A 181 31.29 5.28 -16.77
CA HIS A 181 32.55 4.58 -16.46
C HIS A 181 33.56 4.53 -17.62
N THR A 182 33.31 5.21 -18.74
CA THR A 182 34.27 5.31 -19.88
C THR A 182 35.57 6.06 -19.53
N SER A 183 35.71 6.62 -18.33
CA SER A 183 36.96 7.20 -17.82
C SER A 183 37.69 6.34 -16.76
N GLN A 184 37.09 5.25 -16.28
CA GLN A 184 37.69 4.33 -15.29
C GLN A 184 37.94 2.90 -15.83
N GLU A 185 37.63 2.62 -17.10
CA GLU A 185 37.91 1.32 -17.74
C GLU A 185 39.42 0.99 -17.84
N ALA A 186 40.31 1.98 -17.66
CA ALA A 186 41.75 1.73 -17.57
C ALA A 186 42.17 1.05 -16.24
N PHE A 187 41.40 1.18 -15.16
CA PHE A 187 41.76 0.62 -13.84
C PHE A 187 41.25 -0.81 -13.62
N TYR A 188 40.03 -1.12 -14.07
CA TYR A 188 39.42 -2.44 -13.84
C TYR A 188 39.96 -3.55 -14.75
N THR A 189 40.35 -3.22 -15.99
CA THR A 189 40.96 -4.17 -16.92
C THR A 189 42.34 -4.65 -16.45
N CYS A 190 43.08 -3.80 -15.73
CA CYS A 190 44.35 -4.17 -15.10
C CYS A 190 44.16 -5.10 -13.89
N TYR A 191 43.19 -4.82 -13.00
CA TYR A 191 42.97 -5.60 -11.78
C TYR A 191 42.46 -7.01 -12.06
N THR A 192 41.55 -7.16 -13.03
CA THR A 192 40.94 -8.45 -13.35
C THR A 192 41.90 -9.40 -14.10
N SER A 193 42.89 -8.84 -14.83
CA SER A 193 43.90 -9.64 -15.53
C SER A 193 44.97 -10.24 -14.62
N CYS A 194 45.35 -9.59 -13.50
CA CYS A 194 46.36 -10.15 -12.57
C CYS A 194 45.75 -11.18 -11.59
N TYR A 195 44.42 -11.21 -11.39
CA TYR A 195 43.76 -12.17 -10.49
C TYR A 195 43.60 -13.59 -11.08
N TYR A 196 43.54 -13.73 -12.41
CA TYR A 196 43.30 -15.01 -13.09
C TYR A 196 44.52 -15.66 -13.76
N THR A 197 45.68 -15.00 -13.77
CA THR A 197 46.92 -15.58 -14.30
C THR A 197 47.95 -15.75 -13.19
N SER A 198 48.44 -16.98 -13.04
CA SER A 198 49.53 -17.39 -12.14
C SER A 198 50.66 -16.35 -12.01
N GLN A 199 51.19 -16.22 -10.79
CA GLN A 199 52.03 -15.17 -10.21
C GLN A 199 53.35 -14.81 -10.95
N ALA A 200 53.62 -15.35 -12.13
CA ALA A 200 54.85 -15.12 -12.89
C ALA A 200 54.78 -13.91 -13.85
N ALA A 201 53.59 -13.39 -14.18
CA ALA A 201 53.46 -12.31 -15.17
C ALA A 201 53.50 -10.88 -14.60
N CYS A 202 53.32 -10.69 -13.28
CA CYS A 202 53.14 -9.35 -12.70
C CYS A 202 54.45 -8.56 -12.42
N TYR A 203 55.65 -9.10 -12.68
CA TYR A 203 56.91 -8.35 -12.53
C TYR A 203 57.32 -7.48 -13.73
N SER A 204 56.69 -7.62 -14.91
CA SER A 204 57.11 -6.82 -16.08
C SER A 204 56.38 -5.48 -16.23
N CYS A 205 55.41 -5.15 -15.37
CA CYS A 205 54.65 -3.89 -15.45
C CYS A 205 55.14 -2.79 -14.51
N TYR A 206 56.13 -3.03 -13.64
CA TYR A 206 56.59 -2.01 -12.66
C TYR A 206 57.92 -1.32 -13.02
N THR A 207 58.52 -1.61 -14.19
CA THR A 207 59.70 -0.88 -14.67
C THR A 207 59.56 -0.52 -16.14
N ARG A 208 58.75 0.49 -16.44
CA ARG A 208 59.05 1.49 -17.46
C ARG A 208 58.23 2.75 -17.29
#